data_AF-A0A6P5ZP71-F1
#
_entry.id   AF-A0A6P5ZP71-F1
#
_cell.length_a   1.000
_cell.length_b   1.000
_cell.length_c   1.000
_cell.angle_alpha   90.00
_cell.angle_beta   90.00
_cell.angle_gamma   90.00
#
_symmetry.space_group_name_H-M   'P 1'
#
loop_
_entity.id
_entity.type
_entity.pdbx_description
1 polymer ?
#
loop_
_entity_poly.entity_id
_entity_poly.type
_entity_poly.pdbx_seq_one_letter_code
_entity_poly.pdbx_strand_id
1 'polypeptide(L)'
;MTSTASSLASSKNLSHSAISRSLLQHSSKPISQRTLVIPTIPRNTKNLYIQRYQKLQIRPNSTSITASSFKPELATAPPPLPLPTPPVTKFKIGLCQLSVRPDKERNIGHARKAIEEAAQKGAQLVLLPEIWNSPYSNESFPVNAEDIDAGGDVSPSTAMLSEVSSRLKITIVVGSIPERCGDKLYNTCCVFGTDGKLKAKHRKIHLFDIDIPGEITFMESKTLTAGDTPTIVDTVLADVGRIGIGICHDIRFLELAMIYAARGAHLLCYPGAFNMTTGQLHWELLQRIRAADNQLYVATCSPARDAGACYVAWGHSTLVGPFGEVLATTDHNEDIIISEIDYSILKQRRASLPLTKQRRGDLYQLVDIQRLNSH
;
A
#
# COMPACT_ATOMS: atom_id res chain seq x y z
N MET A 1 5.20 -14.45 -78.69
CA MET A 1 3.99 -15.21 -79.01
C MET A 1 2.90 -14.75 -78.05
N THR A 2 1.86 -14.11 -78.62
CA THR A 2 0.49 -13.85 -78.10
C THR A 2 0.34 -13.18 -76.71
N SER A 3 0.11 -11.87 -76.54
CA SER A 3 -1.06 -11.00 -76.86
C SER A 3 -2.34 -11.40 -76.10
N THR A 4 -2.94 -10.61 -75.20
CA THR A 4 -3.85 -9.44 -75.40
C THR A 4 -4.35 -9.04 -73.99
N ALA A 5 -4.49 -7.82 -73.48
CA ALA A 5 -4.96 -6.49 -73.94
C ALA A 5 -6.49 -6.32 -74.01
N SER A 6 -6.97 -5.25 -73.33
CA SER A 6 -8.22 -4.47 -73.51
C SER A 6 -9.50 -5.03 -72.83
N SER A 7 -10.45 -4.25 -72.26
CA SER A 7 -10.71 -2.79 -72.24
C SER A 7 -11.99 -2.46 -71.44
N LEU A 8 -12.04 -1.25 -70.84
CA LEU A 8 -13.14 -0.25 -70.75
C LEU A 8 -14.57 -0.67 -70.28
N ALA A 9 -15.46 0.16 -69.71
CA ALA A 9 -15.47 1.46 -69.05
C ALA A 9 -16.95 1.80 -68.68
N SER A 10 -17.15 2.64 -67.65
CA SER A 10 -18.30 3.57 -67.45
C SER A 10 -19.68 2.94 -67.14
N SER A 11 -20.69 3.57 -66.51
CA SER A 11 -20.88 4.81 -65.75
C SER A 11 -22.36 4.85 -65.27
N LYS A 12 -22.65 5.71 -64.26
CA LYS A 12 -23.96 6.30 -63.85
C LYS A 12 -24.95 5.40 -63.10
N ASN A 13 -25.31 5.66 -61.84
CA ASN A 13 -26.11 6.75 -61.21
C ASN A 13 -27.64 6.63 -61.36
N LEU A 14 -28.32 6.83 -60.20
CA LEU A 14 -29.74 7.15 -59.92
C LEU A 14 -30.72 5.96 -59.90
N SER A 15 -31.76 5.85 -59.07
CA SER A 15 -32.23 6.48 -57.82
C SER A 15 -33.65 5.92 -57.55
N HIS A 16 -34.11 6.01 -56.30
CA HIS A 16 -35.52 5.91 -55.82
C HIS A 16 -36.20 4.55 -55.65
N SER A 17 -36.57 4.25 -54.38
CA SER A 17 -37.99 4.27 -53.97
C SER A 17 -38.12 4.35 -52.45
N ALA A 18 -38.95 5.30 -51.99
CA ALA A 18 -39.35 5.54 -50.61
C ALA A 18 -40.66 4.78 -50.26
N ILE A 19 -41.10 4.93 -48.99
CA ILE A 19 -42.42 4.68 -48.33
C ILE A 19 -42.16 3.84 -47.05
N SER A 20 -42.59 4.17 -45.82
CA SER A 20 -43.62 5.11 -45.32
C SER A 20 -43.29 5.63 -43.91
N ARG A 21 -43.86 6.79 -43.58
CA ARG A 21 -43.86 7.47 -42.27
C ARG A 21 -44.94 6.87 -41.35
N SER A 22 -44.69 6.87 -40.04
CA SER A 22 -45.75 7.18 -39.07
C SER A 22 -45.22 8.12 -37.98
N LEU A 23 -46.05 9.11 -37.68
CA LEU A 23 -45.83 10.24 -36.78
C LEU A 23 -46.27 9.86 -35.37
N LEU A 24 -45.44 10.18 -34.36
CA LEU A 24 -45.92 10.56 -33.04
C LEU A 24 -45.16 11.82 -32.60
N GLN A 25 -45.86 12.95 -32.67
CA GLN A 25 -45.46 14.22 -32.05
C GLN A 25 -45.77 14.15 -30.55
N HIS A 26 -44.81 14.49 -29.70
CA HIS A 26 -45.10 15.19 -28.45
C HIS A 26 -43.91 16.06 -28.01
N SER A 27 -44.11 17.38 -28.16
CA SER A 27 -43.81 18.43 -27.18
C SER A 27 -42.45 18.35 -26.44
N SER A 28 -41.45 19.05 -26.97
CA SER A 28 -40.23 19.44 -26.26
C SER A 28 -40.49 20.69 -25.38
N LYS A 29 -40.42 20.51 -24.05
CA LYS A 29 -40.15 21.60 -23.09
C LYS A 29 -38.68 21.53 -22.68
N PRO A 30 -37.95 22.65 -22.54
CA PRO A 30 -36.53 22.62 -22.20
C PRO A 30 -36.36 22.27 -20.71
N ILE A 31 -35.62 21.20 -20.45
CA ILE A 31 -35.14 20.86 -19.10
C ILE A 31 -34.01 21.84 -18.77
N SER A 32 -34.21 22.63 -17.71
CA SER A 32 -33.21 23.51 -17.12
C SER A 32 -31.94 22.74 -16.78
N GLN A 33 -30.82 23.10 -17.41
CA GLN A 33 -29.49 22.64 -17.03
C GLN A 33 -29.17 23.20 -15.65
N ARG A 34 -29.35 22.38 -14.60
CA ARG A 34 -28.65 22.58 -13.34
C ARG A 34 -27.21 22.11 -13.54
N THR A 35 -26.30 23.06 -13.69
CA THR A 35 -24.86 22.87 -13.61
C THR A 35 -24.54 22.15 -12.29
N LEU A 36 -24.09 20.91 -12.38
CA LEU A 36 -23.59 20.17 -11.23
C LEU A 36 -22.20 20.75 -10.91
N VAL A 37 -22.16 21.70 -9.99
CA VAL A 37 -20.92 22.27 -9.48
C VAL A 37 -20.24 21.19 -8.63
N ILE A 38 -19.27 20.49 -9.22
CA ILE A 38 -18.32 19.67 -8.47
C ILE A 38 -17.43 20.66 -7.70
N PRO A 39 -17.39 20.63 -6.35
CA PRO A 39 -16.54 21.54 -5.61
C PRO A 39 -15.09 21.23 -5.92
N THR A 40 -14.39 22.17 -6.55
CA THR A 40 -12.93 22.13 -6.66
C THR A 40 -12.34 22.25 -5.25
N ILE A 41 -11.77 21.15 -4.75
CA ILE A 41 -11.01 21.13 -3.49
C ILE A 41 -9.77 22.02 -3.69
N PRO A 42 -9.58 23.09 -2.89
CA PRO A 42 -8.42 23.95 -3.05
C PRO A 42 -7.12 23.19 -2.78
N ARG A 43 -6.14 23.33 -3.67
CA ARG A 43 -4.79 22.72 -3.60
C ARG A 43 -3.94 23.13 -2.38
N ASN A 44 -4.51 23.80 -1.37
CA ASN A 44 -3.78 24.34 -0.22
C ASN A 44 -4.34 23.89 1.15
N THR A 45 -4.88 22.67 1.21
CA THR A 45 -5.36 22.04 2.46
C THR A 45 -4.23 21.47 3.33
N LYS A 46 -2.98 21.40 2.85
CA LYS A 46 -1.85 20.79 3.55
C LYS A 46 -1.53 21.41 4.92
N ASN A 47 -1.87 22.68 5.16
CA ASN A 47 -1.54 23.38 6.42
C ASN A 47 -2.72 23.66 7.37
N LEU A 48 -3.97 23.52 6.92
CA LEU A 48 -5.14 23.90 7.72
C LEU A 48 -5.47 22.88 8.82
N TYR A 49 -5.19 21.59 8.59
CA TYR A 49 -5.45 20.55 9.60
C TYR A 49 -4.49 20.65 10.79
N ILE A 50 -3.17 20.74 10.53
CA ILE A 50 -2.15 20.82 11.57
C ILE A 50 -2.32 22.10 12.42
N GLN A 51 -2.61 23.25 11.79
CA GLN A 51 -2.82 24.51 12.52
C GLN A 51 -4.10 24.53 13.37
N ARG A 52 -5.18 23.86 12.93
CA ARG A 52 -6.42 23.78 13.73
C ARG A 52 -6.23 22.95 15.00
N TYR A 53 -5.47 21.87 14.94
CA TYR A 53 -5.22 21.02 16.12
C TYR A 53 -4.18 21.59 17.08
N GLN A 54 -3.18 22.34 16.59
CA GLN A 54 -2.24 23.06 17.47
C GLN A 54 -2.92 24.14 18.34
N LYS A 55 -4.08 24.66 17.92
CA LYS A 55 -4.86 25.65 18.69
C LYS A 55 -5.88 25.05 19.66
N LEU A 56 -6.09 23.74 19.69
CA LEU A 56 -6.97 23.10 20.66
C LEU A 56 -6.23 22.93 22.00
N GLN A 57 -6.24 23.98 22.82
CA GLN A 57 -5.93 23.85 24.25
C GLN A 57 -7.08 23.06 24.92
N ILE A 58 -6.86 21.78 25.14
CA ILE A 58 -7.82 20.92 25.85
C ILE A 58 -7.75 21.27 27.34
N ARG A 59 -8.82 21.87 27.86
CA ARG A 59 -9.04 21.98 29.31
C ARG A 59 -9.34 20.57 29.86
N PRO A 60 -8.69 20.14 30.95
CA PRO A 60 -9.01 18.84 31.54
C PRO A 60 -10.37 18.93 32.24
N ASN A 61 -11.44 18.55 31.57
CA ASN A 61 -12.69 18.25 32.26
C ASN A 61 -12.55 16.84 32.85
N SER A 62 -12.30 16.78 34.16
CA SER A 62 -12.33 15.55 34.95
C SER A 62 -13.78 15.12 35.20
N THR A 63 -14.44 14.56 34.19
CA THR A 63 -15.57 13.69 34.44
C THR A 63 -15.04 12.27 34.60
N SER A 64 -15.06 11.78 35.83
CA SER A 64 -14.89 10.39 36.21
C SER A 64 -15.93 9.54 35.49
N ILE A 65 -15.59 9.07 34.28
CA ILE A 65 -16.31 7.97 33.64
C ILE A 65 -15.96 6.75 34.48
N THR A 66 -16.97 6.05 35.00
CA THR A 66 -16.85 4.86 35.83
C THR A 66 -16.03 3.76 35.14
N ALA A 67 -14.71 3.84 35.29
CA ALA A 67 -13.73 3.02 34.59
C ALA A 67 -13.77 1.53 34.96
N SER A 68 -14.58 1.13 35.95
CA SER A 68 -14.56 -0.24 36.49
C SER A 68 -15.37 -1.27 35.68
N SER A 69 -16.22 -0.87 34.73
CA SER A 69 -17.08 -1.84 34.01
C SER A 69 -16.54 -2.32 32.67
N PHE A 70 -15.66 -1.57 32.01
CA PHE A 70 -15.28 -1.82 30.60
C PHE A 70 -14.12 -2.83 30.43
N LYS A 71 -13.37 -3.11 31.49
CA LYS A 71 -12.23 -4.04 31.50
C LYS A 71 -11.30 -3.92 30.27
N PRO A 72 -10.83 -2.71 29.90
CA PRO A 72 -10.04 -2.49 28.68
C PRO A 72 -8.77 -3.35 28.60
N GLU A 73 -8.19 -3.71 29.75
CA GLU A 73 -7.07 -4.64 29.89
C GLU A 73 -7.36 -6.05 29.37
N LEU A 74 -8.63 -6.47 29.32
CA LEU A 74 -9.06 -7.76 28.79
C LEU A 74 -9.39 -7.73 27.29
N ALA A 75 -9.40 -6.54 26.66
CA ALA A 75 -9.81 -6.39 25.27
C ALA A 75 -8.78 -6.96 24.26
N THR A 76 -7.61 -7.38 24.72
CA THR A 76 -6.58 -8.01 23.87
C THR A 76 -5.85 -9.10 24.66
N ALA A 77 -5.67 -10.27 24.04
CA ALA A 77 -4.97 -11.42 24.62
C ALA A 77 -3.85 -11.93 23.69
N PRO A 78 -2.59 -12.06 24.16
CA PRO A 78 -2.09 -11.54 25.43
C PRO A 78 -2.12 -9.99 25.47
N PRO A 79 -1.95 -9.38 26.66
CA PRO A 79 -1.97 -7.92 26.80
C PRO A 79 -1.03 -7.22 25.79
N PRO A 80 -1.39 -5.99 25.36
CA PRO A 80 -0.53 -5.20 24.48
C PRO A 80 0.86 -5.01 25.08
N LEU A 81 1.89 -5.09 24.23
CA LEU A 81 3.25 -4.78 24.64
C LEU A 81 3.36 -3.29 25.01
N PRO A 82 4.19 -2.94 26.01
CA PRO A 82 4.56 -1.55 26.23
C PRO A 82 5.08 -0.94 24.93
N LEU A 83 4.63 0.28 24.63
CA LEU A 83 5.11 1.02 23.47
C LEU A 83 6.61 1.27 23.65
N PRO A 84 7.48 0.71 22.79
CA PRO A 84 8.89 0.97 22.90
C PRO A 84 9.14 2.44 22.57
N THR A 85 10.00 3.11 23.34
CA THR A 85 10.43 4.46 22.98
C THR A 85 11.21 4.36 21.68
N PRO A 86 10.80 5.05 20.60
CA PRO A 86 11.54 4.99 19.35
C PRO A 86 12.92 5.66 19.56
N PRO A 87 14.00 5.13 18.95
CA PRO A 87 15.33 5.72 19.09
C PRO A 87 15.40 7.18 18.61
N VAL A 88 14.62 7.52 17.58
CA VAL A 88 14.43 8.91 17.13
C VAL A 88 12.98 9.33 17.19
N THR A 89 12.78 10.64 17.31
CA THR A 89 11.43 11.23 17.25
C THR A 89 11.02 11.59 15.83
N LYS A 90 11.98 11.96 14.96
CA LYS A 90 11.72 12.42 13.59
C LYS A 90 12.69 11.82 12.60
N PHE A 91 12.20 11.45 11.43
CA PHE A 91 13.00 10.98 10.29
C PHE A 91 12.23 11.17 8.99
N LYS A 92 12.92 11.03 7.85
CA LYS A 92 12.27 11.05 6.53
C LYS A 92 12.10 9.64 5.98
N ILE A 93 10.92 9.39 5.41
CA ILE A 93 10.61 8.18 4.63
C ILE A 93 10.54 8.52 3.14
N GLY A 94 11.10 7.64 2.30
CA GLY A 94 10.96 7.66 0.85
C GLY A 94 10.04 6.56 0.34
N LEU A 95 8.97 6.90 -0.37
CA LEU A 95 8.12 5.91 -1.06
C LEU A 95 8.45 5.97 -2.56
N CYS A 96 9.01 4.89 -3.10
CA CYS A 96 9.45 4.84 -4.49
C CYS A 96 8.40 4.12 -5.35
N GLN A 97 7.53 4.88 -6.02
CA GLN A 97 6.55 4.34 -6.93
C GLN A 97 7.22 4.02 -8.27
N LEU A 98 7.56 2.75 -8.51
CA LEU A 98 8.39 2.34 -9.66
C LEU A 98 7.56 1.87 -10.85
N SER A 99 7.95 2.22 -12.07
CA SER A 99 7.52 1.49 -13.27
C SER A 99 8.20 0.12 -13.29
N VAL A 100 7.38 -0.93 -13.35
CA VAL A 100 7.84 -2.32 -13.34
C VAL A 100 7.76 -2.90 -14.75
N ARG A 101 8.84 -3.54 -15.20
CA ARG A 101 8.99 -4.11 -16.55
C ARG A 101 9.11 -5.65 -16.50
N PRO A 102 9.02 -6.35 -17.64
CA PRO A 102 9.29 -7.79 -17.69
C PRO A 102 10.75 -8.17 -17.37
N ASP A 103 11.70 -7.28 -17.62
CA ASP A 103 13.13 -7.51 -17.40
C ASP A 103 13.52 -7.25 -15.94
N LYS A 104 13.80 -8.34 -15.21
CA LYS A 104 14.18 -8.31 -13.79
C LYS A 104 15.45 -7.49 -13.54
N GLU A 105 16.50 -7.67 -14.35
CA GLU A 105 17.77 -6.99 -14.12
C GLU A 105 17.60 -5.47 -14.27
N ARG A 106 16.81 -5.05 -15.26
CA ARG A 106 16.43 -3.63 -15.41
C ARG A 106 15.64 -3.12 -14.21
N ASN A 107 14.70 -3.91 -13.67
CA ASN A 107 13.94 -3.51 -12.48
C ASN A 107 14.86 -3.35 -11.25
N ILE A 108 15.82 -4.26 -11.06
CA ILE A 108 16.82 -4.17 -9.98
C ILE A 108 17.68 -2.92 -10.13
N GLY A 109 18.21 -2.66 -11.32
CA GLY A 109 18.99 -1.45 -11.60
C GLY A 109 18.16 -0.17 -11.42
N HIS A 110 16.87 -0.21 -11.74
CA HIS A 110 15.94 0.90 -11.58
C HIS A 110 15.61 1.18 -10.12
N ALA A 111 15.26 0.15 -9.35
CA ALA A 111 15.01 0.25 -7.92
C ALA A 111 16.23 0.78 -7.17
N ARG A 112 17.45 0.33 -7.52
CA ARG A 112 18.70 0.86 -6.97
C ARG A 112 18.80 2.38 -7.13
N LYS A 113 18.55 2.90 -8.33
CA LYS A 113 18.63 4.34 -8.61
C LYS A 113 17.60 5.12 -7.79
N ALA A 114 16.37 4.61 -7.70
CA ALA A 114 15.32 5.25 -6.92
C ALA A 114 15.64 5.28 -5.40
N ILE A 115 16.20 4.19 -4.87
CA ILE A 115 16.67 4.12 -3.48
C ILE A 115 17.78 5.15 -3.24
N GLU A 116 18.76 5.22 -4.13
CA GLU A 116 19.88 6.17 -4.04
C GLU A 116 19.38 7.62 -4.11
N GLU A 117 18.43 7.92 -4.99
CA GLU A 117 17.80 9.23 -5.09
C GLU A 117 17.03 9.59 -3.81
N ALA A 118 16.25 8.66 -3.27
CA ALA A 118 15.54 8.88 -2.02
C ALA A 118 16.48 9.14 -0.84
N ALA A 119 17.58 8.39 -0.75
CA ALA A 119 18.62 8.58 0.25
C ALA A 119 19.34 9.93 0.10
N GLN A 120 19.65 10.35 -1.13
CA GLN A 120 20.23 11.68 -1.42
C GLN A 120 19.29 12.81 -0.97
N LYS A 121 17.97 12.61 -1.06
CA LYS A 121 16.95 13.55 -0.54
C LYS A 121 16.75 13.45 0.98
N GLY A 122 17.54 12.60 1.66
CA GLY A 122 17.60 12.46 3.11
C GLY A 122 16.66 11.41 3.70
N ALA A 123 16.10 10.50 2.90
CA ALA A 123 15.31 9.39 3.44
C ALA A 123 16.20 8.46 4.28
N GLN A 124 15.75 8.15 5.50
CA GLN A 124 16.38 7.17 6.39
C GLN A 124 15.68 5.81 6.34
N LEU A 125 14.44 5.81 5.87
CA LEU A 125 13.64 4.62 5.55
C LEU A 125 13.16 4.72 4.11
N VAL A 126 13.34 3.68 3.31
CA VAL A 126 12.78 3.58 1.96
C VAL A 126 11.80 2.42 1.89
N LEU A 127 10.65 2.65 1.24
CA LEU A 127 9.63 1.65 0.93
C LEU A 127 9.50 1.47 -0.59
N LEU A 128 9.70 0.24 -1.06
CA LEU A 128 9.45 -0.16 -2.45
C LEU A 128 8.05 -0.77 -2.61
N PRO A 129 7.56 -0.97 -3.85
CA PRO A 129 6.22 -1.49 -4.09
C PRO A 129 6.13 -3.03 -4.08
N GLU A 130 4.91 -3.57 -4.10
CA GLU A 130 4.68 -5.02 -4.22
C GLU A 130 5.18 -5.55 -5.58
N ILE A 131 5.86 -6.71 -5.56
CA ILE A 131 6.42 -7.41 -6.73
C ILE A 131 7.12 -6.43 -7.69
N TRP A 132 8.06 -5.66 -7.15
CA TRP A 132 8.72 -4.58 -7.91
C TRP A 132 9.76 -5.12 -8.90
N ASN A 133 10.23 -6.37 -8.72
CA ASN A 133 11.29 -6.95 -9.51
C ASN A 133 10.80 -7.66 -10.79
N SER A 134 9.49 -7.81 -10.98
CA SER A 134 8.91 -8.56 -12.11
C SER A 134 7.43 -8.23 -12.34
N PRO A 135 6.81 -8.61 -13.47
CA PRO A 135 5.38 -8.39 -13.67
C PRO A 135 4.52 -9.13 -12.64
N TYR A 136 3.40 -8.52 -12.23
CA TYR A 136 2.46 -9.12 -11.30
C TYR A 136 1.52 -10.09 -12.03
N SER A 137 1.95 -11.35 -12.22
CA SER A 137 1.13 -12.40 -12.84
C SER A 137 1.53 -13.81 -12.38
N ASN A 138 0.56 -14.73 -12.39
CA ASN A 138 0.78 -16.14 -12.02
C ASN A 138 1.82 -16.85 -12.89
N GLU A 139 1.95 -16.46 -14.15
CA GLU A 139 2.95 -16.98 -15.08
C GLU A 139 4.35 -16.42 -14.77
N SER A 140 4.41 -15.18 -14.29
CA SER A 140 5.66 -14.47 -14.01
C SER A 140 6.28 -14.88 -12.68
N PHE A 141 5.47 -15.21 -11.67
CA PHE A 141 5.98 -15.52 -10.33
C PHE A 141 6.98 -16.68 -10.30
N PRO A 142 6.74 -17.86 -10.91
CA PRO A 142 7.68 -18.98 -10.83
C PRO A 142 9.01 -18.69 -11.54
N VAL A 143 8.96 -17.96 -12.66
CA VAL A 143 10.13 -17.60 -13.48
C VAL A 143 11.00 -16.57 -12.76
N ASN A 144 10.37 -15.66 -12.03
CA ASN A 144 11.07 -14.57 -11.34
C ASN A 144 11.31 -14.84 -9.86
N ALA A 145 10.93 -16.00 -9.33
CA ALA A 145 11.12 -16.31 -7.93
C ALA A 145 12.60 -16.48 -7.55
N GLU A 146 12.97 -15.94 -6.40
CA GLU A 146 14.33 -15.97 -5.87
C GLU A 146 14.38 -16.74 -4.55
N ASP A 147 15.46 -17.51 -4.33
CA ASP A 147 15.71 -18.15 -3.04
C ASP A 147 16.43 -17.16 -2.12
N ILE A 148 15.62 -16.45 -1.33
CA ILE A 148 16.09 -15.40 -0.42
C ILE A 148 17.07 -15.95 0.63
N ASP A 149 16.89 -17.19 1.08
CA ASP A 149 17.71 -17.79 2.13
C ASP A 149 19.06 -18.28 1.60
N ALA A 150 19.12 -18.70 0.32
CA ALA A 150 20.37 -19.01 -0.36
C ALA A 150 21.24 -17.75 -0.60
N GLY A 151 20.60 -16.60 -0.85
CA GLY A 151 21.28 -15.32 -1.05
C GLY A 151 22.17 -15.26 -2.30
N GLY A 152 23.04 -14.24 -2.36
CA GLY A 152 23.98 -14.05 -3.47
C GLY A 152 23.32 -13.98 -4.85
N ASP A 153 23.90 -14.67 -5.83
CA ASP A 153 23.43 -14.66 -7.23
C ASP A 153 22.08 -15.37 -7.42
N VAL A 154 21.64 -16.18 -6.46
CA VAL A 154 20.33 -16.86 -6.49
C VAL A 154 19.20 -15.91 -6.06
N SER A 155 19.57 -14.83 -5.37
CA SER A 155 18.64 -13.77 -4.95
C SER A 155 19.22 -12.38 -5.22
N PRO A 156 19.42 -12.03 -6.50
CA PRO A 156 20.06 -10.77 -6.91
C PRO A 156 19.29 -9.53 -6.43
N SER A 157 17.96 -9.64 -6.29
CA SER A 157 17.13 -8.55 -5.76
C SER A 157 17.54 -8.23 -4.33
N THR A 158 17.61 -9.25 -3.46
CA THR A 158 17.98 -9.06 -2.05
C THR A 158 19.46 -8.76 -1.86
N ALA A 159 20.33 -9.31 -2.70
CA ALA A 159 21.76 -8.98 -2.68
C ALA A 159 22.00 -7.49 -2.95
N MET A 160 21.33 -6.94 -3.96
CA MET A 160 21.35 -5.50 -4.26
C MET A 160 20.89 -4.67 -3.05
N LEU A 161 19.80 -5.08 -2.41
CA LEU A 161 19.20 -4.37 -1.28
C LEU A 161 20.07 -4.40 -0.02
N SER A 162 20.70 -5.53 0.25
CA SER A 162 21.68 -5.69 1.33
C SER A 162 22.88 -4.75 1.14
N GLU A 163 23.44 -4.71 -0.07
CA GLU A 163 24.58 -3.84 -0.38
C GLU A 163 24.20 -2.36 -0.27
N VAL A 164 23.11 -1.92 -0.92
CA VAL A 164 22.74 -0.50 -0.95
C VAL A 164 22.30 0.03 0.42
N SER A 165 21.60 -0.78 1.23
CA SER A 165 21.21 -0.38 2.60
C SER A 165 22.44 -0.19 3.50
N SER A 166 23.44 -1.07 3.41
CA SER A 166 24.69 -0.93 4.17
C SER A 166 25.53 0.25 3.71
N ARG A 167 25.64 0.47 2.38
CA ARG A 167 26.42 1.57 1.82
C ARG A 167 25.81 2.94 2.15
N LEU A 168 24.49 3.07 2.01
CA LEU A 168 23.78 4.33 2.23
C LEU A 168 23.42 4.55 3.71
N LYS A 169 23.57 3.54 4.58
CA LYS A 169 23.19 3.57 6.00
C LYS A 169 21.72 3.92 6.20
N ILE A 170 20.85 3.30 5.41
CA ILE A 170 19.39 3.46 5.49
C ILE A 170 18.70 2.12 5.76
N THR A 171 17.47 2.18 6.25
CA THR A 171 16.58 1.03 6.33
C THR A 171 15.80 0.91 5.03
N ILE A 172 15.64 -0.31 4.52
CA ILE A 172 14.83 -0.56 3.32
C ILE A 172 13.78 -1.61 3.63
N VAL A 173 12.51 -1.22 3.54
CA VAL A 173 11.40 -2.15 3.43
C VAL A 173 11.21 -2.42 1.94
N VAL A 174 11.51 -3.65 1.56
CA VAL A 174 11.83 -4.06 0.18
C VAL A 174 10.62 -4.05 -0.73
N GLY A 175 9.45 -3.64 -0.29
CA GLY A 175 8.27 -3.92 -1.08
C GLY A 175 8.01 -5.42 -1.03
N SER A 176 7.78 -6.08 -2.16
CA SER A 176 7.88 -7.55 -2.19
C SER A 176 8.48 -8.08 -3.48
N ILE A 177 8.91 -9.35 -3.44
CA ILE A 177 9.36 -10.14 -4.59
C ILE A 177 8.74 -11.55 -4.51
N PRO A 178 8.64 -12.28 -5.63
CA PRO A 178 8.32 -13.70 -5.58
C PRO A 178 9.50 -14.45 -4.92
N GLU A 179 9.24 -15.17 -3.84
CA GLU A 179 10.21 -16.00 -3.13
C GLU A 179 10.00 -17.46 -3.49
N ARG A 180 11.09 -18.19 -3.72
CA ARG A 180 11.10 -19.65 -3.82
C ARG A 180 11.63 -20.25 -2.52
N CYS A 181 10.91 -21.22 -1.97
CA CYS A 181 11.32 -21.98 -0.80
C CYS A 181 10.89 -23.44 -0.97
N GLY A 182 11.82 -24.27 -1.46
CA GLY A 182 11.51 -25.60 -1.96
C GLY A 182 10.53 -25.53 -3.14
N ASP A 183 9.49 -26.35 -3.09
CA ASP A 183 8.44 -26.41 -4.13
C ASP A 183 7.39 -25.30 -4.01
N LYS A 184 7.47 -24.47 -2.97
CA LYS A 184 6.50 -23.40 -2.70
C LYS A 184 7.01 -22.05 -3.16
N LEU A 185 6.06 -21.23 -3.60
CA LEU A 185 6.28 -19.83 -3.94
C LEU A 185 5.54 -18.93 -2.96
N TYR A 186 6.10 -17.78 -2.63
CA TYR A 186 5.48 -16.80 -1.73
C TYR A 186 5.60 -15.38 -2.30
N ASN A 187 4.70 -14.48 -1.89
CA ASN A 187 4.85 -13.05 -2.09
C ASN A 187 5.52 -12.47 -0.82
N THR A 188 6.78 -12.06 -0.93
CA THR A 188 7.64 -11.87 0.25
C THR A 188 8.24 -10.47 0.32
N CYS A 189 7.98 -9.79 1.44
CA CYS A 189 8.58 -8.52 1.82
C CYS A 189 9.75 -8.75 2.79
N CYS A 190 10.93 -8.26 2.42
CA CYS A 190 12.09 -8.24 3.30
C CYS A 190 12.29 -6.87 3.93
N VAL A 191 13.00 -6.83 5.06
CA VAL A 191 13.48 -5.58 5.67
C VAL A 191 14.98 -5.67 5.84
N PHE A 192 15.73 -4.77 5.22
CA PHE A 192 17.17 -4.65 5.39
C PHE A 192 17.51 -3.47 6.29
N GLY A 193 18.39 -3.71 7.27
CA GLY A 193 18.89 -2.67 8.16
C GLY A 193 20.06 -1.90 7.56
N THR A 194 20.48 -0.85 8.28
CA THR A 194 21.63 0.02 7.95
C THR A 194 22.98 -0.69 7.91
N ASP A 195 23.04 -1.93 8.39
CA ASP A 195 24.20 -2.83 8.34
C ASP A 195 24.15 -3.80 7.15
N GLY A 196 23.13 -3.70 6.29
CA GLY A 196 22.90 -4.61 5.17
C GLY A 196 22.32 -5.96 5.57
N LYS A 197 22.05 -6.22 6.85
CA LYS A 197 21.51 -7.50 7.29
C LYS A 197 20.00 -7.55 7.09
N LEU A 198 19.50 -8.71 6.66
CA LEU A 198 18.08 -9.03 6.66
C LEU A 198 17.57 -9.06 8.12
N LYS A 199 16.65 -8.16 8.46
CA LYS A 199 16.06 -8.01 9.79
C LYS A 199 14.75 -8.75 9.94
N ALA A 200 13.98 -8.85 8.86
CA ALA A 200 12.71 -9.54 8.85
C ALA A 200 12.35 -10.00 7.43
N LYS A 201 11.55 -11.07 7.36
CA LYS A 201 10.95 -11.62 6.15
C LYS A 201 9.46 -11.82 6.44
N HIS A 202 8.60 -11.17 5.67
CA HIS A 202 7.15 -11.26 5.77
C HIS A 202 6.60 -11.88 4.50
N ARG A 203 5.96 -13.03 4.61
CA ARG A 203 5.20 -13.66 3.53
C ARG A 203 3.76 -13.20 3.63
N LYS A 204 3.19 -12.72 2.52
CA LYS A 204 1.81 -12.23 2.44
C LYS A 204 0.84 -13.24 3.04
N ILE A 205 0.09 -12.83 4.05
CA ILE A 205 -0.77 -13.74 4.82
C ILE A 205 -2.08 -13.96 4.06
N HIS A 206 -2.66 -12.88 3.55
CA HIS A 206 -3.92 -12.93 2.83
C HIS A 206 -3.68 -12.83 1.33
N LEU A 207 -3.78 -13.96 0.63
CA LEU A 207 -3.62 -14.00 -0.82
C LEU A 207 -4.77 -13.27 -1.54
N PHE A 208 -4.46 -12.66 -2.68
CA PHE A 208 -5.41 -11.91 -3.47
C PHE A 208 -6.21 -12.82 -4.40
N ASP A 209 -7.27 -13.40 -3.85
CA ASP A 209 -8.23 -14.22 -4.59
C ASP A 209 -9.54 -13.44 -4.74
N ILE A 210 -9.74 -12.85 -5.92
CA ILE A 210 -10.96 -12.11 -6.25
C ILE A 210 -11.54 -12.53 -7.59
N ASP A 211 -12.86 -12.45 -7.66
CA ASP A 211 -13.63 -12.59 -8.88
C ASP A 211 -14.73 -11.52 -8.87
N ILE A 212 -14.51 -10.45 -9.62
CA ILE A 212 -15.48 -9.36 -9.82
C ILE A 212 -15.99 -9.50 -11.26
N PRO A 213 -17.19 -10.07 -11.47
CA PRO A 213 -17.71 -10.36 -12.80
C PRO A 213 -17.68 -9.13 -13.72
N GLY A 214 -17.05 -9.28 -14.88
CA GLY A 214 -16.94 -8.23 -15.89
C GLY A 214 -15.85 -7.18 -15.64
N GLU A 215 -15.15 -7.22 -14.50
CA GLU A 215 -14.12 -6.24 -14.12
C GLU A 215 -12.74 -6.88 -13.98
N ILE A 216 -12.56 -7.75 -12.97
CA ILE A 216 -11.27 -8.38 -12.70
C ILE A 216 -11.44 -9.73 -11.99
N THR A 217 -10.74 -10.73 -12.49
CA THR A 217 -10.57 -12.03 -11.83
C THR A 217 -9.07 -12.29 -11.66
N PHE A 218 -8.63 -12.48 -10.42
CA PHE A 218 -7.25 -12.81 -10.10
C PHE A 218 -7.22 -13.78 -8.92
N MET A 219 -6.49 -14.89 -9.07
CA MET A 219 -6.37 -15.92 -8.03
C MET A 219 -4.88 -16.12 -7.76
N GLU A 220 -4.34 -15.38 -6.80
CA GLU A 220 -2.93 -15.47 -6.39
C GLU A 220 -2.60 -16.87 -5.82
N SER A 221 -3.58 -17.51 -5.16
CA SER A 221 -3.44 -18.86 -4.60
C SER A 221 -3.26 -19.99 -5.60
N LYS A 222 -3.46 -19.74 -6.90
CA LYS A 222 -3.13 -20.72 -7.96
C LYS A 222 -1.63 -20.98 -8.06
N THR A 223 -0.82 -20.04 -7.59
CA THR A 223 0.64 -20.09 -7.77
C THR A 223 1.38 -19.82 -6.46
N LEU A 224 0.90 -18.91 -5.63
CA LEU A 224 1.56 -18.53 -4.38
C LEU A 224 0.93 -19.25 -3.18
N THR A 225 1.76 -19.43 -2.16
CA THR A 225 1.39 -19.96 -0.85
C THR A 225 1.27 -18.80 0.14
N ALA A 226 0.26 -18.86 1.01
CA ALA A 226 0.08 -17.89 2.07
C ALA A 226 1.20 -17.98 3.12
N GLY A 227 1.61 -16.84 3.65
CA GLY A 227 2.37 -16.75 4.89
C GLY A 227 1.50 -17.13 6.10
N ASP A 228 2.17 -17.49 7.19
CA ASP A 228 1.54 -18.03 8.40
C ASP A 228 1.78 -17.18 9.65
N THR A 229 2.51 -16.07 9.52
CA THR A 229 3.02 -15.32 10.67
C THR A 229 2.95 -13.80 10.47
N PRO A 230 2.27 -13.05 11.37
CA PRO A 230 2.38 -11.61 11.44
C PRO A 230 3.83 -11.17 11.68
N THR A 231 4.32 -10.21 10.90
CA THR A 231 5.72 -9.77 10.97
C THR A 231 5.82 -8.37 11.53
N ILE A 232 6.53 -8.25 12.65
CA ILE A 232 6.90 -6.98 13.25
C ILE A 232 8.42 -6.94 13.40
N VAL A 233 9.02 -5.82 13.05
CA VAL A 233 10.48 -5.66 13.09
C VAL A 233 10.83 -4.50 13.99
N ASP A 234 11.72 -4.78 14.94
CA ASP A 234 12.38 -3.77 15.73
C ASP A 234 13.60 -3.28 14.98
N THR A 235 13.53 -2.05 14.48
CA THR A 235 14.67 -1.42 13.82
C THR A 235 15.52 -0.66 14.84
N VAL A 236 15.83 -1.29 15.98
CA VAL A 236 16.61 -0.66 17.08
C VAL A 236 17.96 -0.13 16.61
N LEU A 237 18.53 -0.75 15.56
CA LEU A 237 19.79 -0.34 14.93
C LEU A 237 19.63 0.68 13.79
N ALA A 238 18.39 1.02 13.43
CA ALA A 238 18.04 1.70 12.20
C ALA A 238 17.24 2.98 12.44
N ASP A 239 17.16 3.43 13.70
CA ASP A 239 16.61 4.70 14.13
C ASP A 239 15.13 4.95 13.81
N VAL A 240 14.42 4.08 13.09
CA VAL A 240 13.05 4.37 12.60
C VAL A 240 11.93 3.66 13.37
N GLY A 241 12.26 3.02 14.49
CA GLY A 241 11.30 2.46 15.45
C GLY A 241 10.78 1.05 15.08
N ARG A 242 9.58 0.72 15.58
CA ARG A 242 8.96 -0.60 15.38
C ARG A 242 7.98 -0.57 14.21
N ILE A 243 8.17 -1.44 13.22
CA ILE A 243 7.39 -1.47 11.97
C ILE A 243 6.60 -2.77 11.87
N GLY A 244 5.30 -2.67 11.61
CA GLY A 244 4.46 -3.81 11.19
C GLY A 244 4.42 -3.91 9.67
N ILE A 245 4.54 -5.11 9.11
CA ILE A 245 4.58 -5.34 7.65
C ILE A 245 3.33 -6.08 7.22
N GLY A 246 2.64 -5.59 6.20
CA GLY A 246 1.64 -6.35 5.45
C GLY A 246 1.85 -6.14 3.96
N ILE A 247 1.31 -6.99 3.10
CA ILE A 247 1.39 -6.82 1.65
C ILE A 247 -0.01 -6.71 1.07
N CYS A 248 -0.28 -5.58 0.41
CA CYS A 248 -1.45 -5.34 -0.43
C CYS A 248 -2.77 -5.75 0.23
N HIS A 249 -3.27 -6.94 -0.08
CA HIS A 249 -4.53 -7.47 0.40
C HIS A 249 -4.60 -7.57 1.93
N ASP A 250 -3.45 -7.72 2.61
CA ASP A 250 -3.34 -7.68 4.07
C ASP A 250 -3.94 -6.40 4.68
N ILE A 251 -3.94 -5.27 3.94
CA ILE A 251 -4.54 -4.02 4.42
C ILE A 251 -6.06 -4.15 4.60
N ARG A 252 -6.73 -5.13 4.02
CA ARG A 252 -8.19 -5.33 4.16
C ARG A 252 -8.59 -5.95 5.49
N PHE A 253 -7.65 -6.59 6.19
CA PHE A 253 -7.88 -7.32 7.44
C PHE A 253 -7.47 -6.43 8.62
N LEU A 254 -8.46 -5.88 9.31
CA LEU A 254 -8.24 -4.90 10.39
C LEU A 254 -7.55 -5.53 11.60
N GLU A 255 -7.79 -6.83 11.83
CA GLU A 255 -7.26 -7.63 12.92
C GLU A 255 -5.73 -7.65 12.89
N LEU A 256 -5.15 -7.76 11.69
CA LEU A 256 -3.70 -7.75 11.52
C LEU A 256 -3.08 -6.41 11.95
N ALA A 257 -3.70 -5.29 11.56
CA ALA A 257 -3.26 -3.96 11.99
C ALA A 257 -3.45 -3.75 13.50
N MET A 258 -4.54 -4.28 14.08
CA MET A 258 -4.77 -4.24 15.52
C MET A 258 -3.74 -5.07 16.29
N ILE A 259 -3.34 -6.23 15.76
CA ILE A 259 -2.24 -7.04 16.31
C ILE A 259 -0.94 -6.26 16.27
N TYR A 260 -0.60 -5.61 15.15
CA TYR A 260 0.61 -4.79 15.06
C TYR A 260 0.60 -3.60 16.04
N ALA A 261 -0.54 -2.94 16.22
CA ALA A 261 -0.70 -1.89 17.22
C ALA A 261 -0.50 -2.43 18.65
N ALA A 262 -1.10 -3.59 18.96
CA ALA A 262 -0.95 -4.25 20.25
C ALA A 262 0.47 -4.77 20.49
N ARG A 263 1.22 -5.10 19.43
CA ARG A 263 2.66 -5.42 19.50
C ARG A 263 3.56 -4.19 19.51
N GLY A 264 2.99 -2.98 19.60
CA GLY A 264 3.72 -1.73 19.81
C GLY A 264 4.32 -1.12 18.54
N ALA A 265 3.78 -1.42 17.37
CA ALA A 265 4.19 -0.75 16.13
C ALA A 265 4.01 0.78 16.25
N HIS A 266 4.81 1.51 15.48
CA HIS A 266 4.70 2.96 15.28
C HIS A 266 4.24 3.28 13.85
N LEU A 267 4.68 2.45 12.91
CA LEU A 267 4.45 2.55 11.48
C LEU A 267 3.99 1.19 10.96
N LEU A 268 2.99 1.20 10.08
CA LEU A 268 2.64 0.05 9.25
C LEU A 268 3.09 0.32 7.82
N CYS A 269 3.80 -0.62 7.22
CA CYS A 269 4.17 -0.57 5.81
C CYS A 269 3.37 -1.59 5.02
N TYR A 270 2.69 -1.13 3.97
CA TYR A 270 1.96 -1.95 3.02
C TYR A 270 2.44 -1.69 1.58
N PRO A 271 3.49 -2.38 1.11
CA PRO A 271 3.69 -2.53 -0.33
C PRO A 271 2.44 -3.13 -0.95
N GLY A 272 1.93 -2.55 -2.04
CA GLY A 272 0.73 -3.10 -2.67
C GLY A 272 0.41 -2.55 -4.04
N ALA A 273 -0.07 -3.42 -4.92
CA ALA A 273 -0.57 -3.09 -6.23
C ALA A 273 -2.09 -3.29 -6.26
N PHE A 274 -2.88 -2.27 -5.87
CA PHE A 274 -4.33 -2.31 -6.11
C PHE A 274 -4.61 -2.11 -7.60
N ASN A 275 -5.66 -2.73 -8.13
CA ASN A 275 -6.08 -2.54 -9.53
C ASN A 275 -6.97 -1.29 -9.69
N MET A 276 -7.33 -0.98 -10.93
CA MET A 276 -8.17 0.18 -11.27
C MET A 276 -9.57 0.15 -10.63
N THR A 277 -10.19 -1.02 -10.47
CA THR A 277 -11.53 -1.17 -9.89
C THR A 277 -11.51 -0.95 -8.37
N THR A 278 -10.61 -1.64 -7.68
CA THR A 278 -10.54 -1.60 -6.21
C THR A 278 -9.73 -0.43 -5.67
N GLY A 279 -8.75 0.06 -6.42
CA GLY A 279 -7.86 1.16 -6.06
C GLY A 279 -8.63 2.45 -5.85
N GLN A 280 -9.45 2.83 -6.83
CA GLN A 280 -10.23 4.07 -6.80
C GLN A 280 -11.12 4.18 -5.55
N LEU A 281 -11.73 3.06 -5.14
CA LEU A 281 -12.68 3.05 -4.01
C LEU A 281 -12.01 2.82 -2.66
N HIS A 282 -11.01 1.94 -2.61
CA HIS A 282 -10.54 1.36 -1.36
C HIS A 282 -9.12 1.76 -0.97
N TRP A 283 -8.26 2.16 -1.91
CA TRP A 283 -6.84 2.40 -1.60
C TRP A 283 -6.67 3.47 -0.52
N GLU A 284 -7.23 4.66 -0.75
CA GLU A 284 -7.15 5.76 0.24
C GLU A 284 -7.95 5.46 1.51
N LEU A 285 -9.14 4.87 1.36
CA LEU A 285 -10.01 4.57 2.50
C LEU A 285 -9.31 3.62 3.49
N LEU A 286 -8.74 2.52 2.99
CA LEU A 286 -8.14 1.49 3.82
C LEU A 286 -6.90 1.99 4.54
N GLN A 287 -6.01 2.73 3.89
CA GLN A 287 -4.85 3.31 4.58
C GLN A 287 -5.25 4.27 5.71
N ARG A 288 -6.27 5.11 5.48
CA ARG A 288 -6.71 6.11 6.45
C ARG A 288 -7.37 5.48 7.66
N ILE A 289 -8.22 4.47 7.46
CA ILE A 289 -8.87 3.78 8.57
C ILE A 289 -7.86 2.98 9.40
N ARG A 290 -6.85 2.33 8.77
CA ARG A 290 -5.79 1.62 9.51
C ARG A 290 -4.97 2.58 10.37
N ALA A 291 -4.65 3.77 9.86
CA ALA A 291 -3.93 4.80 10.60
C ALA A 291 -4.76 5.36 11.76
N ALA A 292 -6.01 5.75 11.49
CA ALA A 292 -6.88 6.43 12.45
C ALA A 292 -7.31 5.52 13.62
N ASP A 293 -7.73 4.28 13.33
CA ASP A 293 -8.27 3.36 14.34
C ASP A 293 -7.18 2.79 15.25
N ASN A 294 -5.97 2.61 14.72
CA ASN A 294 -4.84 2.07 15.46
C ASN A 294 -3.92 3.16 16.03
N GLN A 295 -4.14 4.42 15.65
CA GLN A 295 -3.33 5.58 16.03
C GLN A 295 -1.85 5.33 15.68
N LEU A 296 -1.60 5.00 14.41
CA LEU A 296 -0.29 4.66 13.82
C LEU A 296 -0.07 5.48 12.55
N TYR A 297 1.20 5.61 12.14
CA TYR A 297 1.50 5.96 10.76
C TYR A 297 1.22 4.77 9.84
N VAL A 298 0.81 5.04 8.60
CA VAL A 298 0.65 4.01 7.55
C VAL A 298 1.33 4.51 6.28
N ALA A 299 2.26 3.71 5.76
CA ALA A 299 2.92 3.95 4.48
C ALA A 299 2.53 2.87 3.48
N THR A 300 2.05 3.27 2.31
CA THR A 300 1.72 2.38 1.20
C THR A 300 2.56 2.72 -0.02
N CYS A 301 3.09 1.71 -0.69
CA CYS A 301 3.89 1.92 -1.90
C CYS A 301 3.42 0.99 -3.00
N SER A 302 3.07 1.57 -4.15
CA SER A 302 2.47 0.90 -5.29
C SER A 302 3.38 1.01 -6.52
N PRO A 303 3.36 0.05 -7.45
CA PRO A 303 3.95 0.26 -8.76
C PRO A 303 3.27 1.44 -9.47
N ALA A 304 4.01 2.10 -10.36
CA ALA A 304 3.43 3.06 -11.29
C ALA A 304 2.46 2.36 -12.23
N ARG A 305 1.44 3.08 -12.69
CA ARG A 305 0.43 2.55 -13.60
C ARG A 305 1.05 2.32 -14.98
N ASP A 306 0.92 1.09 -15.47
CA ASP A 306 1.20 0.73 -16.86
C ASP A 306 -0.08 0.15 -17.50
N ALA A 307 -0.62 0.86 -18.50
CA ALA A 307 -1.82 0.44 -19.21
C ALA A 307 -1.58 -0.77 -20.14
N GLY A 308 -0.32 -1.08 -20.46
CA GLY A 308 0.07 -2.25 -21.24
C GLY A 308 0.34 -3.50 -20.40
N ALA A 309 0.37 -3.39 -19.07
CA ALA A 309 0.60 -4.51 -18.18
C ALA A 309 -0.64 -5.41 -18.06
N CYS A 310 -0.42 -6.71 -17.84
CA CYS A 310 -1.51 -7.66 -17.58
C CYS A 310 -2.29 -7.34 -16.29
N TYR A 311 -1.62 -6.70 -15.33
CA TYR A 311 -2.21 -6.18 -14.11
C TYR A 311 -1.95 -4.67 -14.02
N VAL A 312 -2.98 -3.87 -14.26
CA VAL A 312 -2.87 -2.40 -14.26
C VAL A 312 -2.99 -1.87 -12.84
N ALA A 313 -1.85 -1.46 -12.27
CA ALA A 313 -1.78 -0.89 -10.93
C ALA A 313 -2.45 0.49 -10.84
N TRP A 314 -3.05 0.77 -9.68
CA TRP A 314 -3.69 2.04 -9.36
C TRP A 314 -2.65 3.16 -9.20
N GLY A 315 -1.50 2.87 -8.59
CA GLY A 315 -0.49 3.87 -8.19
C GLY A 315 -0.81 4.50 -6.84
N HIS A 316 -0.60 5.81 -6.70
CA HIS A 316 -0.93 6.59 -5.51
C HIS A 316 -0.28 6.10 -4.22
N SER A 317 1.01 5.74 -4.28
CA SER A 317 1.86 5.55 -3.09
C SER A 317 1.70 6.71 -2.11
N THR A 318 1.41 6.41 -0.84
CA THR A 318 0.90 7.39 0.12
C THR A 318 1.44 7.18 1.54
N LEU A 319 1.74 8.28 2.23
CA LEU A 319 1.96 8.32 3.67
C LEU A 319 0.74 8.94 4.36
N VAL A 320 0.22 8.25 5.38
CA VAL A 320 -0.89 8.68 6.22
C VAL A 320 -0.43 8.83 7.68
N GLY A 321 -0.85 9.93 8.30
CA GLY A 321 -0.57 10.22 9.70
C GLY A 321 -1.59 9.62 10.69
N PRO A 322 -1.30 9.70 12.01
CA PRO A 322 -2.09 9.02 13.05
C PRO A 322 -3.51 9.57 13.28
N PHE A 323 -3.88 10.69 12.67
CA PHE A 323 -5.26 11.20 12.65
C PHE A 323 -6.04 10.72 11.42
N GLY A 324 -5.41 9.93 10.54
CA GLY A 324 -5.98 9.52 9.26
C GLY A 324 -5.86 10.58 8.17
N GLU A 325 -4.96 11.55 8.34
CA GLU A 325 -4.63 12.59 7.38
C GLU A 325 -3.61 12.09 6.35
N VAL A 326 -3.85 12.38 5.07
CA VAL A 326 -2.87 12.09 4.00
C VAL A 326 -1.77 13.15 4.05
N LEU A 327 -0.55 12.74 4.39
CA LEU A 327 0.60 13.64 4.53
C LEU A 327 1.30 13.87 3.18
N ALA A 328 1.45 12.80 2.39
CA ALA A 328 2.03 12.85 1.06
C ALA A 328 1.43 11.72 0.20
N THR A 329 1.18 11.99 -1.08
CA THR A 329 0.67 11.00 -2.03
C THR A 329 1.22 11.32 -3.43
N THR A 330 1.49 10.27 -4.20
CA THR A 330 1.82 10.36 -5.63
C THR A 330 0.55 10.39 -6.48
N ASP A 331 0.71 10.72 -7.76
CA ASP A 331 -0.31 10.37 -8.78
C ASP A 331 -0.13 8.91 -9.23
N HIS A 332 -0.50 8.57 -10.45
CA HIS A 332 -0.34 7.23 -11.04
C HIS A 332 0.99 7.00 -11.76
N ASN A 333 1.74 8.07 -12.08
CA ASN A 333 3.03 7.98 -12.76
C ASN A 333 4.17 7.60 -11.81
N GLU A 334 5.29 7.15 -12.37
CA GLU A 334 6.50 6.92 -11.59
C GLU A 334 6.94 8.20 -10.87
N ASP A 335 7.19 8.10 -9.57
CA ASP A 335 7.57 9.22 -8.72
C ASP A 335 8.16 8.73 -7.37
N ILE A 336 8.90 9.60 -6.69
CA ILE A 336 9.46 9.35 -5.36
C ILE A 336 9.03 10.46 -4.42
N ILE A 337 8.22 10.11 -3.42
CA ILE A 337 7.87 11.06 -2.36
C ILE A 337 8.81 10.93 -1.18
N ILE A 338 9.22 12.08 -0.64
CA ILE A 338 10.00 12.19 0.60
C ILE A 338 9.14 12.95 1.60
N SER A 339 8.84 12.32 2.74
CA SER A 339 8.00 12.92 3.78
C SER A 339 8.58 12.69 5.16
N GLU A 340 8.36 13.63 6.08
CA GLU A 340 8.78 13.50 7.49
C GLU A 340 7.74 12.67 8.26
N ILE A 341 8.23 11.77 9.10
CA ILE A 341 7.47 11.09 10.16
C ILE A 341 7.90 11.70 11.49
N ASP A 342 6.93 12.05 12.34
CA ASP A 342 7.16 12.56 13.70
C ASP A 342 6.40 11.70 14.72
N TYR A 343 7.12 10.85 15.45
CA TYR A 343 6.54 9.96 16.44
C TYR A 343 6.06 10.67 17.72
N SER A 344 6.42 11.93 17.95
CA SER A 344 5.81 12.71 19.04
C SER A 344 4.29 12.89 18.83
N ILE A 345 3.85 12.89 17.58
CA ILE A 345 2.43 13.00 17.19
C ILE A 345 1.63 11.76 17.66
N LEU A 346 2.23 10.57 17.69
CA LEU A 346 1.57 9.36 18.21
C LEU A 346 1.18 9.52 19.67
N LYS A 347 2.07 10.09 20.49
CA LYS A 347 1.82 10.35 21.91
C LYS A 347 0.70 11.38 22.08
N GLN A 348 0.74 12.46 21.31
CA GLN A 348 -0.31 13.49 21.32
C GLN A 348 -1.67 12.91 20.94
N ARG A 349 -1.72 12.10 19.87
CA ARG A 349 -2.93 11.45 19.37
C ARG A 349 -3.56 10.54 20.41
N ARG A 350 -2.75 9.65 21.03
CA ARG A 350 -3.19 8.70 22.06
C ARG A 350 -3.61 9.38 23.36
N ALA A 351 -2.99 10.51 23.72
CA ALA A 351 -3.40 11.31 24.87
C ALA A 351 -4.75 12.02 24.62
N SER A 352 -4.95 12.55 23.41
CA SER A 352 -6.16 13.31 23.04
C SER A 352 -7.36 12.41 22.80
N LEU A 353 -7.14 11.18 22.32
CA LEU A 353 -8.18 10.19 22.07
C LEU A 353 -7.73 8.81 22.60
N PRO A 354 -7.89 8.51 23.90
CA PRO A 354 -7.30 7.33 24.53
C PRO A 354 -8.12 6.06 24.27
N LEU A 355 -8.18 5.62 23.01
CA LEU A 355 -9.00 4.48 22.56
C LEU A 355 -8.74 3.20 23.36
N THR A 356 -7.48 2.93 23.72
CA THR A 356 -7.09 1.75 24.49
C THR A 356 -7.72 1.70 25.87
N LYS A 357 -8.01 2.84 26.50
CA LYS A 357 -8.68 2.92 27.81
C LYS A 357 -10.20 2.77 27.72
N GLN A 358 -10.75 2.80 26.50
CA GLN A 358 -12.19 2.80 26.24
C GLN A 358 -12.67 1.49 25.60
N ARG A 359 -11.76 0.55 25.30
CA ARG A 359 -12.13 -0.75 24.75
C ARG A 359 -12.99 -1.52 25.76
N ARG A 360 -14.00 -2.23 25.26
CA ARG A 360 -14.93 -3.04 26.05
C ARG A 360 -14.46 -4.49 26.13
N GLY A 361 -13.38 -4.72 26.88
CA GLY A 361 -12.84 -6.06 27.12
C GLY A 361 -13.77 -6.98 27.92
N ASP A 362 -14.84 -6.40 28.50
CA ASP A 362 -15.98 -7.13 29.04
C ASP A 362 -16.93 -7.69 27.96
N LEU A 363 -16.86 -7.20 26.71
CA LEU A 363 -17.75 -7.60 25.61
C LEU A 363 -17.01 -8.30 24.46
N TYR A 364 -15.80 -7.86 24.13
CA TYR A 364 -15.04 -8.41 23.01
C TYR A 364 -13.55 -8.48 23.33
N GLN A 365 -12.87 -9.39 22.65
CA GLN A 365 -11.43 -9.59 22.79
C GLN A 365 -10.79 -9.85 21.43
N LEU A 366 -9.69 -9.15 21.16
CA LEU A 366 -8.76 -9.50 20.07
C LEU A 366 -7.77 -10.54 20.59
N VAL A 367 -7.67 -11.69 19.92
CA VAL A 367 -6.73 -12.76 20.33
C VAL A 367 -5.58 -12.89 19.32
N ASP A 368 -4.37 -12.58 19.76
CA ASP A 368 -3.13 -12.81 19.02
C ASP A 368 -2.63 -14.23 19.34
N ILE A 369 -3.08 -15.19 18.53
CA ILE A 369 -2.84 -16.63 18.73
C ILE A 369 -1.35 -16.95 18.75
N GLN A 370 -0.55 -16.30 17.90
CA GLN A 370 0.89 -16.57 17.82
C GLN A 370 1.58 -16.18 19.12
N ARG A 371 1.32 -14.97 19.66
CA ARG A 371 1.89 -14.56 20.95
C ARG A 371 1.33 -15.36 22.12
N LEU A 372 0.05 -15.75 22.06
CA LEU A 372 -0.57 -16.55 23.12
C LEU A 372 0.10 -17.92 23.28
N ASN A 373 0.44 -18.56 22.15
CA ASN A 373 1.08 -19.89 22.15
C ASN A 373 2.60 -19.84 22.34
N SER A 374 3.21 -18.65 22.33
CA SER A 374 4.66 -18.47 22.51
C SER A 374 5.07 -18.31 23.98
N HIS A 375 4.11 -18.36 24.91
CA HIS A 375 4.30 -18.13 26.34
C HIS A 375 3.99 -19.38 27.17
#